data_AF-A0A328F9Y2-F1
#
_entry.id   AF-A0A328F9Y2-F1
#
_cell.length_a   1.000
_cell.length_b   1.000
_cell.length_c   1.000
_cell.angle_alpha   90.00
_cell.angle_beta   90.00
_cell.angle_gamma   90.00
#
_symmetry.space_group_name_H-M   'P 1'
#
loop_
_entity.id
_entity.type
_entity.pdbx_description
1 polymer ?
#
loop_
_entity_poly.entity_id
_entity_poly.type
_entity_poly.pdbx_seq_one_letter_code
_entity_poly.pdbx_strand_id
1 'polypeptide(L)'
;MLLSVPRLNSPMAFSSPRITLRKKFQFFESNMIETTMVIPYAKGHLLGQLKNKASMINESYNETGTEVTFKTFPETLIWLQKEME
;
A
#
# COMPACT_ATOMS: atom_id res chain seq x y z
N MET A 1 29.06 27.66 58.31
CA MET A 1 29.35 26.57 57.35
C MET A 1 28.02 25.92 56.98
N LEU A 2 27.46 26.25 55.81
CA LEU A 2 26.28 25.57 55.27
C LEU A 2 26.73 24.66 54.11
N LEU A 3 26.36 23.38 54.21
CA LEU A 3 26.59 22.33 53.22
C LEU A 3 25.62 22.50 52.05
N SER A 4 26.16 22.67 50.84
CA SER A 4 25.38 22.59 49.59
C SER A 4 25.79 21.35 48.81
N VAL A 5 24.90 20.36 48.78
CA VAL A 5 25.06 19.14 47.97
C VAL A 5 24.33 19.36 46.64
N PRO A 6 24.96 19.19 45.46
CA PRO A 6 24.24 19.24 44.20
C PRO A 6 23.58 17.89 43.91
N ARG A 7 22.24 17.86 43.88
CA ARG A 7 21.47 16.74 43.30
C ARG A 7 21.56 16.82 41.78
N LEU A 8 22.46 16.07 41.17
CA LEU A 8 22.48 15.86 39.72
C LEU A 8 21.45 14.76 39.40
N ASN A 9 20.23 15.15 39.05
CA ASN A 9 19.18 14.22 38.61
C ASN A 9 18.79 14.56 37.17
N SER A 10 19.61 14.12 36.21
CA SER A 10 19.23 14.13 34.79
C SER A 10 18.58 12.77 34.45
N PRO A 11 17.29 12.70 34.13
CA PRO A 11 16.75 11.49 33.52
C PRO A 11 17.31 11.38 32.09
N MET A 12 18.17 10.40 31.86
CA MET A 12 18.55 9.92 30.53
C MET A 12 17.26 9.50 29.80
N ALA A 13 16.74 10.36 28.94
CA ALA A 13 15.66 10.02 28.03
C ALA A 13 16.24 9.13 26.93
N PHE A 14 16.10 7.81 27.08
CA PHE A 14 16.25 6.87 25.97
C PHE A 14 15.12 7.13 24.97
N SER A 15 15.37 7.98 23.98
CA SER A 15 14.51 8.11 22.81
C SER A 15 14.66 6.84 21.95
N SER A 16 13.86 5.82 22.27
CA SER A 16 13.67 4.70 21.35
C SER A 16 13.22 5.27 20.00
N PRO A 17 13.88 4.96 18.87
CA PRO A 17 13.41 5.41 17.58
C PRO A 17 12.07 4.71 17.33
N ARG A 18 10.97 5.43 17.55
CA ARG A 18 9.66 5.02 17.05
C ARG A 18 9.80 4.99 15.54
N ILE A 19 9.94 3.80 14.96
CA ILE A 19 9.87 3.60 13.53
C ILE A 19 8.45 3.97 13.12
N THR A 20 8.27 5.23 12.72
CA THR A 20 6.99 5.79 12.33
C THR A 20 6.47 4.99 11.14
N LEU A 21 5.27 4.40 11.29
CA LEU A 21 4.57 3.61 10.26
C LEU A 21 4.59 4.26 8.86
N ARG A 22 4.69 5.60 8.80
CA ARG A 22 4.85 6.40 7.58
C ARG A 22 5.98 5.94 6.66
N LYS A 23 7.13 5.48 7.18
CA LYS A 23 8.23 5.01 6.33
C LYS A 23 7.87 3.72 5.59
N LYS A 24 7.10 2.81 6.20
CA LYS A 24 6.76 1.52 5.56
C LYS A 24 5.85 1.72 4.35
N PHE A 25 4.84 2.58 4.45
CA PHE A 25 3.92 2.86 3.34
C PHE A 25 4.63 3.42 2.10
N GLN A 26 5.60 4.32 2.28
CA GLN A 26 6.35 4.89 1.17
C GLN A 26 7.18 3.85 0.40
N PHE A 27 7.73 2.83 1.08
CA PHE A 27 8.38 1.69 0.42
C PHE A 27 7.40 0.82 -0.38
N PHE A 28 6.19 0.62 0.13
CA PHE A 28 5.16 -0.13 -0.60
C PHE A 28 4.72 0.60 -1.86
N GLU A 29 4.48 1.92 -1.79
CA GLU A 29 4.03 2.70 -2.95
C GLU A 29 5.06 2.79 -4.08
N SER A 30 6.36 2.75 -3.76
CA SER A 30 7.44 2.80 -4.75
C SER A 30 7.54 1.54 -5.62
N ASN A 31 7.02 0.40 -5.15
CA ASN A 31 7.10 -0.89 -5.85
C ASN A 31 5.80 -1.24 -6.59
N MET A 32 4.79 -0.39 -6.52
CA MET A 32 3.53 -0.59 -7.24
C MET A 32 3.62 0.02 -8.64
N ILE A 33 3.18 -0.73 -9.62
CA ILE A 33 3.03 -0.33 -11.02
C ILE A 33 1.60 0.09 -11.30
N GLU A 34 1.44 1.10 -12.14
CA GLU A 34 0.15 1.52 -12.68
C GLU A 34 -0.09 0.83 -14.01
N THR A 35 -1.28 0.26 -14.19
CA THR A 35 -1.64 -0.45 -15.43
C THR A 35 -3.13 -0.26 -15.71
N THR A 36 -3.50 -0.42 -16.99
CA THR A 36 -4.89 -0.39 -17.45
C THR A 36 -5.21 -1.70 -18.15
N MET A 37 -6.34 -2.31 -17.81
CA MET A 37 -6.80 -3.57 -18.38
C MET A 37 -8.32 -3.59 -18.51
N VAL A 38 -8.82 -4.30 -19.52
CA VAL A 38 -10.26 -4.54 -19.68
C VAL A 38 -10.62 -5.90 -19.08
N ILE A 39 -11.49 -5.89 -18.09
CA ILE A 39 -12.05 -7.09 -17.47
C ILE A 39 -13.41 -7.39 -18.11
N PRO A 40 -13.58 -8.51 -18.83
CA PRO A 40 -14.86 -8.91 -19.40
C PRO A 40 -15.91 -9.12 -18.31
N TYR A 41 -17.17 -8.81 -18.58
CA TYR A 41 -18.26 -9.04 -17.63
C TYR A 41 -18.40 -10.50 -17.20
N ALA A 42 -18.05 -11.44 -18.09
CA ALA A 42 -17.99 -12.87 -17.77
C ALA A 42 -17.04 -13.19 -16.60
N LYS A 43 -15.98 -12.39 -16.42
CA LYS A 43 -14.99 -12.51 -15.34
C LYS A 43 -15.17 -11.41 -14.27
N GLY A 44 -16.38 -10.87 -14.10
CA GLY A 44 -16.67 -9.80 -13.12
C GLY A 44 -16.33 -10.13 -11.66
N HIS A 45 -16.23 -11.42 -11.31
CA HIS A 45 -15.70 -11.85 -10.00
C HIS A 45 -14.22 -11.42 -9.79
N LEU A 46 -13.41 -11.42 -10.86
CA LEU A 46 -12.01 -10.98 -10.79
C LEU A 46 -11.89 -9.49 -10.49
N LEU A 47 -12.82 -8.66 -10.96
CA LEU A 47 -12.87 -7.24 -10.65
C LEU A 47 -13.02 -7.01 -9.13
N GLY A 48 -13.91 -7.77 -8.49
CA GLY A 48 -14.09 -7.71 -7.03
C GLY A 48 -12.84 -8.14 -6.26
N GLN A 49 -12.18 -9.21 -6.70
CA GLN A 49 -10.91 -9.65 -6.10
C GLN A 49 -9.78 -8.64 -6.34
N LEU A 50 -9.72 -8.03 -7.53
CA LEU A 50 -8.74 -7.01 -7.87
C LEU A 50 -8.90 -5.77 -7.00
N LYS A 51 -10.13 -5.33 -6.72
CA LYS A 51 -10.42 -4.22 -5.79
C LYS A 51 -9.91 -4.47 -4.36
N ASN A 52 -9.75 -5.73 -3.96
CA ASN A 52 -9.18 -6.09 -2.66
C ASN A 52 -7.64 -6.19 -2.67
N LYS A 53 -7.03 -6.43 -3.83
CA LYS A 53 -5.58 -6.68 -4.00
C LYS A 53 -4.83 -5.48 -4.60
N ALA A 54 -5.53 -4.56 -5.24
CA ALA A 54 -4.99 -3.43 -5.96
C ALA A 54 -5.73 -2.14 -5.59
N SER A 55 -5.05 -1.01 -5.76
CA SER A 55 -5.67 0.31 -5.63
C SER A 55 -6.27 0.71 -6.98
N MET A 56 -7.60 0.75 -7.08
CA MET A 56 -8.29 1.29 -8.25
C MET A 56 -8.04 2.79 -8.35
N ILE A 57 -7.58 3.24 -9.51
CA ILE A 57 -7.42 4.65 -9.87
C ILE A 57 -8.62 5.12 -10.67
N ASN A 58 -9.01 4.33 -11.68
CA ASN A 58 -10.14 4.63 -12.53
C ASN A 58 -10.89 3.36 -12.91
N GLU A 59 -12.20 3.49 -13.10
CA GLU A 59 -13.08 2.42 -13.54
C GLU A 59 -14.07 3.00 -14.55
N SER A 60 -14.06 2.44 -15.75
CA SER A 60 -14.95 2.81 -16.85
C SER A 60 -15.67 1.57 -17.38
N TYR A 61 -16.93 1.73 -17.73
CA TYR A 61 -17.79 0.64 -18.17
C TYR A 61 -18.03 0.77 -19.66
N ASN A 62 -17.69 -0.27 -20.41
CA ASN A 62 -17.83 -0.32 -21.86
C ASN A 62 -18.71 -1.52 -22.27
N GLU A 63 -19.01 -1.63 -23.56
CA GLU A 63 -19.83 -2.68 -24.17
C GLU A 63 -19.19 -4.07 -24.02
N THR A 64 -17.85 -4.12 -24.00
CA THR A 64 -17.06 -5.36 -23.95
C THR A 64 -16.68 -5.80 -22.53
N GLY A 65 -16.77 -4.91 -21.55
CA GLY A 65 -16.35 -5.16 -20.17
C GLY A 65 -16.09 -3.88 -19.37
N THR A 66 -15.43 -4.03 -18.24
CA THR A 66 -15.00 -2.92 -17.38
C THR A 66 -13.54 -2.62 -17.63
N GLU A 67 -13.24 -1.45 -18.18
CA GLU A 67 -11.90 -0.92 -18.27
C GLU A 67 -11.49 -0.36 -16.91
N VAL A 68 -10.41 -0.91 -16.35
CA VAL A 68 -9.92 -0.53 -15.04
C VAL A 68 -8.47 -0.09 -15.11
N THR A 69 -8.21 1.08 -14.56
CA THR A 69 -6.85 1.56 -14.28
C THR A 69 -6.60 1.35 -12.80
N PHE A 70 -5.55 0.60 -12.47
CA PHE A 70 -5.23 0.28 -11.09
C PHE A 70 -3.72 0.29 -10.85
N LYS A 71 -3.36 0.61 -9.62
CA LYS A 71 -2.01 0.51 -9.10
C LYS A 71 -1.89 -0.77 -8.29
N THR A 72 -0.93 -1.62 -8.63
CA THR A 72 -0.72 -2.88 -7.90
C THR A 72 0.74 -3.35 -7.95
N PHE A 73 1.06 -4.38 -7.19
CA PHE A 73 2.36 -5.04 -7.28
C PHE A 73 2.43 -5.92 -8.54
N PRO A 74 3.62 -6.08 -9.15
CA PRO A 74 3.79 -6.94 -10.33
C PRO A 74 3.31 -8.38 -10.10
N GLU A 75 3.41 -8.90 -8.87
CA GLU A 75 2.90 -10.23 -8.50
C GLU A 75 1.37 -10.36 -8.66
N THR A 76 0.62 -9.32 -8.28
CA THR A 76 -0.84 -9.27 -8.48
C THR A 76 -1.19 -9.23 -9.96
N LEU A 77 -0.37 -8.55 -10.77
CA LEU A 77 -0.57 -8.47 -12.21
C LEU A 77 -0.37 -9.84 -12.87
N ILE A 78 0.66 -10.60 -12.45
CA ILE A 78 0.90 -11.98 -12.90
C ILE A 78 -0.28 -12.89 -12.51
N TRP A 79 -0.77 -12.78 -11.28
CA TRP A 79 -1.97 -13.50 -10.84
C TRP A 79 -3.19 -13.17 -11.71
N LEU A 80 -3.42 -11.88 -11.98
CA LEU A 80 -4.56 -11.44 -12.79
C LEU A 80 -4.46 -12.00 -14.21
N GLN A 81 -3.29 -11.95 -14.85
CA GLN A 81 -3.08 -12.51 -16.18
C GLN A 81 -3.41 -14.01 -16.22
N LYS A 82 -2.97 -14.77 -15.21
CA LYS A 82 -3.25 -16.21 -15.11
C LYS A 82 -4.74 -16.53 -14.97
N GLU A 83 -5.49 -15.70 -14.24
CA GLU A 83 -6.95 -15.86 -14.12
C GLU A 83 -7.69 -15.38 -15.39
N MET A 84 -7.02 -14.59 -16.23
CA MET A 84 -7.54 -14.09 -17.50
C MET A 84 -7.35 -15.06 -18.67
N GLU A 85 -6.38 -15.97 -18.61
CA GLU A 85 -6.32 -17.17 -19.47
C GLU A 85 -7.56 -18.08 -19.31
#